data_AF-I0KBB1-F1
#
_entry.id   AF-I0KBB1-F1
#
_cell.length_a   1.000
_cell.length_b   1.000
_cell.length_c   1.000
_cell.angle_alpha   90.00
_cell.angle_beta   90.00
_cell.angle_gamma   90.00
#
_symmetry.space_group_name_H-M   'P 1'
#
loop_
_entity.id
_entity.type
_entity.pdbx_description
1 polymer ?
#
loop_
_entity_poly.entity_id
_entity_poly.type
_entity_poly.pdbx_seq_one_letter_code
_entity_poly.pdbx_strand_id
1 'polypeptide(L)'
;MTDNNKAILEKANAAIAKGDLDGFLAFCSDDTEWTYVGDITLTGKEAVRRYLETTNSEPPNFTVTNLIAEGDFLTALGDIIMKDKDGQPVRYAYCDVWRLRDGKLAELKAFVIKTNADD
;
A
#
# COMPACT_ATOMS: atom_id res chain seq x y z
N MET A 1 17.89 0.49 11.51
CA MET A 1 16.72 -0.35 11.19
C MET A 1 15.58 0.51 10.63
N THR A 2 15.22 1.61 11.29
CA THR A 2 14.21 2.58 10.82
C THR A 2 14.40 3.09 9.39
N ASP A 3 15.58 3.60 9.04
CA ASP A 3 15.86 4.13 7.70
C ASP A 3 15.80 3.03 6.61
N ASN A 4 16.07 1.78 6.99
CA ASN A 4 15.99 0.64 6.08
C ASN A 4 14.54 0.31 5.72
N ASN A 5 13.62 0.41 6.68
CA ASN A 5 12.19 0.11 6.45
C ASN A 5 11.57 1.12 5.48
N LYS A 6 11.88 2.41 5.66
CA LYS A 6 11.44 3.47 4.74
C LYS A 6 11.94 3.22 3.32
N ALA A 7 13.23 2.94 3.17
CA ALA A 7 13.83 2.65 1.87
C ALA A 7 13.26 1.37 1.20
N ILE A 8 12.87 0.36 1.98
CA ILE A 8 12.19 -0.83 1.48
C ILE A 8 10.84 -0.46 0.86
N LEU A 9 10.01 0.30 1.59
CA LEU A 9 8.69 0.68 1.08
C LEU A 9 8.78 1.63 -0.12
N GLU A 10 9.70 2.59 -0.11
CA GLU A 10 9.93 3.48 -1.25
C GLU A 10 10.29 2.71 -2.53
N LYS A 11 11.17 1.70 -2.41
CA LYS A 11 11.53 0.82 -3.53
C LYS A 11 10.36 -0.05 -3.98
N ALA A 12 9.59 -0.58 -3.04
CA ALA A 12 8.40 -1.37 -3.34
C ALA A 12 7.36 -0.51 -4.11
N ASN A 13 7.06 0.70 -3.62
CA ASN A 13 6.14 1.63 -4.27
C ASN A 13 6.63 2.05 -5.66
N ALA A 14 7.94 2.24 -5.83
CA ALA A 14 8.53 2.54 -7.13
C ALA A 14 8.37 1.39 -8.14
N ALA A 15 8.30 0.14 -7.69
CA ALA A 15 8.00 -1.01 -8.55
C ALA A 15 6.52 -0.98 -9.01
N ILE A 16 5.58 -0.75 -8.09
CA ILE A 16 4.15 -0.59 -8.42
C ILE A 16 3.93 0.56 -9.41
N ALA A 17 4.57 1.71 -9.19
CA ALA A 17 4.45 2.87 -10.09
C ALA A 17 4.94 2.59 -11.53
N LYS A 18 5.79 1.57 -11.71
CA LYS A 18 6.28 1.11 -13.01
C LYS A 18 5.48 -0.08 -13.58
N GLY A 19 4.46 -0.55 -12.87
CA GLY A 19 3.72 -1.77 -13.21
C GLY A 19 4.50 -3.07 -12.95
N ASP A 20 5.60 -3.02 -12.20
CA ASP A 20 6.43 -4.17 -11.87
C ASP A 20 5.90 -4.89 -10.62
N LEU A 21 4.85 -5.70 -10.81
CA LEU A 21 4.22 -6.43 -9.73
C LEU A 21 5.15 -7.47 -9.10
N ASP A 22 5.96 -8.16 -9.90
CA ASP A 22 6.94 -9.14 -9.40
C ASP A 22 8.02 -8.46 -8.56
N GLY A 23 8.52 -7.31 -9.01
CA GLY A 23 9.45 -6.47 -8.26
C GLY A 23 8.88 -6.00 -6.93
N PHE A 24 7.59 -5.62 -6.89
CA PHE A 24 6.91 -5.31 -5.63
C PHE A 24 6.79 -6.53 -4.71
N LEU A 25 6.29 -7.65 -5.23
CA LEU A 25 6.05 -8.87 -4.46
C LEU A 25 7.35 -9.48 -3.93
N ALA A 26 8.49 -9.20 -4.58
CA ALA A 26 9.81 -9.55 -4.06
C ALA A 26 10.10 -8.89 -2.70
N PHE A 27 9.47 -7.77 -2.35
CA PHE A 27 9.59 -7.15 -1.03
C PHE A 27 8.64 -7.73 0.02
N CYS A 28 7.66 -8.54 -0.36
CA CYS A 28 6.71 -9.16 0.57
C CYS A 28 7.22 -10.50 1.10
N SER A 29 6.85 -10.88 2.32
CA SER A 29 7.02 -12.26 2.79
C SER A 29 6.05 -13.19 2.05
N ASP A 30 6.36 -14.49 1.97
CA ASP A 30 5.50 -15.45 1.26
C ASP A 30 4.13 -15.61 1.94
N ASP A 31 4.12 -15.48 3.26
CA ASP A 31 2.97 -15.57 4.17
C ASP A 31 2.35 -14.20 4.50
N THR A 32 2.57 -13.17 3.69
CA THR A 32 2.13 -11.81 4.04
C THR A 32 0.62 -11.71 4.30
N GLU A 33 0.22 -10.93 5.32
CA GLU A 33 -1.19 -10.75 5.70
C GLU A 33 -1.61 -9.30 5.55
N TRP A 34 -2.59 -9.04 4.69
CA TRP A 34 -3.05 -7.69 4.41
C TRP A 34 -4.50 -7.55 4.81
N THR A 35 -4.82 -6.50 5.55
CA THR A 35 -6.19 -6.15 5.94
C THR A 35 -6.50 -4.74 5.46
N TYR A 36 -7.39 -4.64 4.48
CA TYR A 36 -8.03 -3.38 4.10
C TYR A 36 -9.25 -3.19 5.00
N VAL A 37 -9.14 -2.26 5.94
CA VAL A 37 -10.15 -2.09 6.99
C VAL A 37 -11.49 -1.70 6.39
N GLY A 38 -12.52 -2.50 6.67
CA GLY A 38 -13.86 -2.31 6.14
C GLY A 38 -14.09 -2.94 4.76
N ASP A 39 -13.12 -3.68 4.23
CA ASP A 39 -13.20 -4.31 2.92
C ASP A 39 -12.70 -5.77 2.98
N ILE A 40 -11.48 -6.05 2.49
CA ILE A 40 -10.96 -7.41 2.29
C ILE A 40 -9.74 -7.71 3.16
N THR A 41 -9.57 -8.99 3.51
CA THR A 41 -8.33 -9.55 4.05
C THR A 41 -7.72 -10.51 3.04
N LEU A 42 -6.40 -10.41 2.84
CA LEU A 42 -5.61 -11.24 1.94
C LEU A 42 -4.55 -11.98 2.75
N THR A 43 -4.36 -13.26 2.46
CA THR A 43 -3.36 -14.09 3.13
C THR A 43 -2.47 -14.77 2.10
N GLY A 44 -1.17 -14.51 2.20
CA GLY A 44 -0.14 -15.02 1.32
C GLY A 44 0.05 -14.17 0.06
N LYS A 45 1.29 -14.21 -0.44
CA LYS A 45 1.76 -13.44 -1.60
C LYS A 45 0.93 -13.65 -2.86
N GLU A 46 0.42 -14.87 -3.06
CA GLU A 46 -0.42 -15.20 -4.22
C GLU A 46 -1.82 -14.58 -4.15
N ALA A 47 -2.39 -14.42 -2.95
CA ALA A 47 -3.66 -13.70 -2.78
C ALA A 47 -3.47 -12.21 -3.09
N VAL A 48 -2.37 -11.63 -2.60
CA VAL A 48 -1.98 -10.24 -2.89
C VAL A 48 -1.75 -10.02 -4.39
N ARG A 49 -1.03 -10.92 -5.06
CA ARG A 49 -0.81 -10.88 -6.52
C ARG A 49 -2.13 -10.76 -7.28
N ARG A 50 -3.04 -11.72 -7.07
CA ARG A 50 -4.33 -11.76 -7.76
C ARG A 50 -5.15 -10.50 -7.50
N TYR A 51 -5.16 -10.03 -6.26
CA TYR A 51 -5.84 -8.80 -5.90
C TYR A 51 -5.28 -7.60 -6.69
N LEU A 52 -3.96 -7.40 -6.66
CA LEU A 52 -3.31 -6.29 -7.37
C LEU A 52 -3.49 -6.38 -8.89
N GLU A 53 -3.51 -7.57 -9.48
CA GLU A 53 -3.82 -7.75 -10.92
C GLU A 53 -5.26 -7.32 -11.26
N THR A 54 -6.21 -7.56 -10.36
CA THR A 54 -7.62 -7.18 -10.58
C THR A 54 -7.91 -5.70 -10.36
N THR A 55 -7.18 -5.05 -9.44
CA THR A 55 -7.46 -3.66 -9.05
C THR A 55 -6.63 -2.63 -9.82
N ASN A 56 -5.50 -3.01 -10.43
CA ASN A 56 -4.59 -2.08 -11.12
C ASN A 56 -4.93 -1.89 -12.62
N SER A 57 -6.18 -1.57 -12.95
CA SER A 57 -6.50 -1.18 -14.35
C SER A 57 -5.92 0.19 -14.71
N GLU A 58 -5.74 1.08 -13.73
CA GLU A 58 -5.01 2.35 -13.82
C GLU A 58 -4.36 2.61 -12.46
N PRO A 59 -3.04 2.90 -12.37
CA PRO A 59 -2.39 3.10 -11.09
C PRO A 59 -2.97 4.35 -10.39
N PRO A 60 -3.39 4.26 -9.11
CA PRO A 60 -3.86 5.41 -8.37
C PRO A 60 -2.77 6.47 -8.26
N ASN A 61 -3.16 7.75 -8.21
CA ASN A 61 -2.21 8.81 -7.90
C ASN A 61 -2.03 8.89 -6.38
N PHE A 62 -0.94 8.30 -5.88
CA PHE A 62 -0.56 8.33 -4.48
C PHE A 62 0.36 9.50 -4.19
N THR A 63 0.01 10.31 -3.20
CA THR A 63 0.92 11.27 -2.58
C THR A 63 1.22 10.78 -1.17
N VAL A 64 2.48 10.50 -0.85
CA VAL A 64 2.93 10.20 0.52
C VAL A 64 3.29 11.52 1.19
N THR A 65 2.61 11.88 2.27
CA THR A 65 2.89 13.10 3.04
C THR A 65 3.80 12.81 4.23
N ASN A 66 3.62 11.67 4.88
CA ASN A 66 4.41 11.27 6.04
C ASN A 66 4.83 9.81 5.96
N LEU A 67 6.08 9.57 6.33
CA LEU A 67 6.65 8.24 6.46
C LEU A 67 7.34 8.09 7.82
N ILE A 68 6.68 7.36 8.73
CA ILE A 68 7.04 7.26 10.14
C ILE A 68 7.42 5.81 10.43
N ALA A 69 8.55 5.56 11.07
CA ALA A 69 8.98 4.20 11.37
C ALA A 69 9.54 4.09 12.79
N GLU A 70 9.22 2.98 13.45
CA GLU A 70 9.69 2.63 14.79
C GLU A 70 9.77 1.11 14.91
N GLY A 71 10.94 0.58 15.30
CA GLY A 71 11.18 -0.86 15.34
C GLY A 71 10.89 -1.52 13.99
N ASP A 72 9.99 -2.50 14.00
CA ASP A 72 9.54 -3.24 12.82
C ASP A 72 8.34 -2.61 12.12
N PHE A 73 7.80 -1.51 12.65
CA PHE A 73 6.63 -0.85 12.10
C PHE A 73 7.01 0.34 11.21
N LEU A 74 6.20 0.54 10.18
CA LEU A 74 6.29 1.66 9.24
C LEU A 74 4.87 2.12 8.91
N THR A 75 4.60 3.41 9.10
CA THR A 75 3.32 4.04 8.71
C THR A 75 3.56 4.98 7.54
N ALA A 76 2.79 4.81 6.48
CA ALA A 76 2.69 5.75 5.37
C ALA A 76 1.33 6.45 5.44
N LEU A 77 1.35 7.79 5.47
CA LEU A 77 0.14 8.60 5.37
C LEU A 77 0.17 9.43 4.08
N GLY A 78 -1.01 9.75 3.58
CA GLY A 78 -1.15 10.71 2.52
C GLY A 78 -2.51 10.62 1.83
N ASP A 79 -2.51 10.92 0.54
CA ASP A 79 -3.72 11.06 -0.25
C ASP A 79 -3.67 10.18 -1.49
N ILE A 80 -4.85 9.70 -1.89
CA ILE A 80 -5.07 8.93 -3.12
C ILE A 80 -6.17 9.61 -3.92
N ILE A 81 -5.93 9.80 -5.22
CA ILE A 81 -6.98 10.15 -6.17
C ILE A 81 -7.30 8.91 -7.00
N MET A 82 -8.55 8.46 -6.91
CA MET A 82 -9.10 7.35 -7.70
C MET A 82 -10.32 7.81 -8.49
N LYS A 83 -10.62 7.17 -9.62
CA LYS A 83 -11.86 7.44 -10.36
C LYS A 83 -13.01 6.61 -9.79
N ASP A 84 -14.19 7.20 -9.68
CA ASP A 84 -15.42 6.44 -9.39
C ASP A 84 -15.96 5.74 -10.65
N LYS A 85 -17.14 5.11 -10.51
CA LYS A 85 -17.81 4.38 -11.59
C LYS A 85 -18.17 5.27 -12.79
N ASP A 86 -18.34 6.57 -12.57
CA ASP A 86 -18.67 7.57 -13.59
C ASP A 86 -17.41 8.26 -14.14
N GLY A 87 -16.22 7.83 -13.71
CA GLY A 87 -14.92 8.36 -14.11
C GLY A 87 -14.53 9.66 -13.40
N GLN A 88 -15.28 10.11 -12.40
CA GLN A 88 -15.00 11.34 -11.67
C GLN A 88 -13.89 11.12 -10.63
N PRO A 89 -12.98 12.10 -10.46
CA PRO A 89 -11.93 11.99 -9.45
C PRO A 89 -12.54 12.08 -8.04
N VAL A 90 -12.26 11.07 -7.22
CA VAL A 90 -12.61 11.02 -5.80
C VAL A 90 -11.32 10.99 -5.00
N ARG A 91 -11.26 11.84 -3.97
CA ARG A 91 -10.14 11.94 -3.04
C ARG A 91 -10.34 11.03 -1.85
N TYR A 92 -9.24 10.45 -1.40
CA TYR A 92 -9.17 9.63 -0.22
C TYR A 92 -7.94 10.02 0.57
N ALA A 93 -8.07 10.10 1.90
CA ALA A 93 -6.94 10.02 2.79
C ALA A 93 -6.64 8.55 3.07
N TYR A 94 -5.37 8.21 3.21
CA TYR A 94 -4.96 6.86 3.60
C TYR A 94 -3.93 6.84 4.72
N CYS A 95 -3.95 5.74 5.45
CA CYS A 95 -2.93 5.38 6.44
C CYS A 95 -2.66 3.88 6.33
N ASP A 96 -1.46 3.55 5.84
CA ASP A 96 -0.99 2.18 5.74
C ASP A 96 -0.01 1.89 6.87
N VAL A 97 -0.38 0.98 7.75
CA VAL A 97 0.49 0.49 8.82
C VAL A 97 1.09 -0.85 8.37
N TRP A 98 2.37 -0.81 8.06
CA TRP A 98 3.17 -1.97 7.70
C TRP A 98 3.91 -2.52 8.91
N ARG A 99 3.97 -3.86 9.01
CA ARG A 99 4.95 -4.56 9.83
C ARG A 99 5.95 -5.25 8.92
N LEU A 100 7.23 -5.03 9.17
CA LEU A 100 8.31 -5.72 8.50
C LEU A 100 8.78 -6.91 9.33
N ARG A 101 9.22 -7.96 8.66
CA ARG A 101 9.88 -9.12 9.26
C ARG A 101 10.99 -9.56 8.33
N ASP A 102 12.21 -9.66 8.85
CA ASP A 102 13.40 -10.06 8.08
C ASP A 102 13.63 -9.19 6.81
N GLY A 103 13.34 -7.89 6.91
CA GLY A 103 13.46 -6.94 5.79
C GLY A 103 12.41 -7.11 4.69
N LYS A 104 11.31 -7.83 4.97
CA LYS A 104 10.16 -8.00 4.07
C LYS A 104 8.90 -7.38 4.66
N LEU A 105 8.01 -6.90 3.80
CA LEU A 105 6.66 -6.49 4.15
C LEU A 105 5.85 -7.74 4.53
N ALA A 106 5.60 -7.91 5.83
CA ALA A 106 4.97 -9.10 6.38
C ALA A 106 3.49 -8.86 6.64
N GLU A 107 3.12 -7.69 7.17
CA GLU A 107 1.72 -7.36 7.43
C GLU A 107 1.38 -5.95 6.95
N LEU A 108 0.16 -5.79 6.47
CA LEU A 108 -0.45 -4.50 6.16
C LEU A 108 -1.78 -4.37 6.88
N LYS A 109 -1.99 -3.25 7.57
CA LYS A 109 -3.30 -2.75 7.94
C LYS A 109 -3.53 -1.41 7.26
N ALA A 110 -4.36 -1.42 6.21
CA ALA A 110 -4.65 -0.27 5.38
C ALA A 110 -5.98 0.37 5.79
N PHE A 111 -5.96 1.68 5.98
CA PHE A 111 -7.14 2.50 6.19
C PHE A 111 -7.25 3.48 5.02
N VAL A 112 -8.35 3.42 4.28
CA VAL A 112 -8.61 4.31 3.15
C VAL A 112 -9.98 4.95 3.36
N ILE A 113 -10.01 6.27 3.48
CA ILE A 113 -11.21 7.02 3.84
C ILE A 113 -11.47 8.05 2.76
N LYS A 114 -12.67 8.03 2.18
CA LYS A 114 -13.10 9.06 1.24
C LYS A 114 -13.13 10.41 1.95
N THR A 115 -12.46 11.41 1.39
CA THR A 115 -12.42 12.78 1.92
C THR A 115 -13.34 13.70 1.12
N ASN A 116 -13.74 14.80 1.75
CA ASN A 116 -14.41 15.88 1.05
C ASN A 116 -13.38 16.77 0.34
N ALA A 117 -13.84 17.70 -0.50
CA ALA A 117 -12.95 18.55 -1.27
C ALA A 117 -12.08 19.52 -0.43
N ASP A 118 -12.46 19.73 0.85
CA ASP A 118 -11.92 20.76 1.74
C ASP A 118 -11.15 20.19 2.96
N ASP A 119 -11.00 18.86 3.05
CA ASP A 119 -10.19 18.17 4.08
C ASP A 119 -8.71 18.09 3.65
#